data_AF-A0A9X3PA45-F1
#
_entry.id   AF-A0A9X3PA45-F1
#
_cell.length_a   1.000
_cell.length_b   1.000
_cell.length_c   1.000
_cell.angle_alpha   90.00
_cell.angle_beta   90.00
_cell.angle_gamma   90.00
#
_symmetry.space_group_name_H-M   'P 1'
#
loop_
_entity.id
_entity.type
_entity.pdbx_description
1 polymer ?
#
loop_
_entity_poly.entity_id
_entity_poly.type
_entity_poly.pdbx_seq_one_letter_code
_entity_poly.pdbx_strand_id
1 'polypeptide(L)'
;MTVASVGLAEGLPIQLGGEVYTNFPNGATSWLGPLHLKLVTTRQFDCTEQLSCGLSDNQLWSIETLRDGRDLQLQLHLSAVLLYPVRDLHPVVEAQEVAFVPAESWARQLESLGAAVAMEVLVPLPLDGSELRRAVGRIREAKGHITDGKFEEAVIKARAALEYVREVVAPEAQNAVARQRTQAQRWRVLIDDLYSLASGASHDDEVTSDFAWSRDDAIMIVGTVAGLLGRLP
;
A
#
# COMPACT_ATOMS: atom_id res chain seq x y z
N MET A 1 2.69 -17.01 -19.49
CA MET A 1 3.06 -16.61 -20.87
C MET A 1 2.95 -17.84 -21.74
N THR A 2 2.16 -17.78 -22.80
CA THR A 2 2.02 -18.85 -23.79
C THR A 2 2.90 -18.52 -24.98
N VAL A 3 3.96 -19.30 -25.20
CA VAL A 3 4.82 -19.13 -26.39
C VAL A 3 4.29 -20.07 -27.46
N ALA A 4 3.49 -19.54 -28.38
CA ALA A 4 3.00 -20.32 -29.51
C ALA A 4 4.13 -20.47 -30.55
N SER A 5 4.64 -21.69 -30.73
CA SER A 5 5.72 -22.03 -31.67
C SER A 5 5.20 -22.27 -33.10
N VAL A 6 4.21 -21.49 -33.54
CA VAL A 6 3.48 -21.76 -34.80
C VAL A 6 4.46 -21.79 -35.97
N GLY A 7 4.72 -22.99 -36.51
CA GLY A 7 5.59 -23.22 -37.66
C GLY A 7 7.05 -23.58 -37.35
N LEU A 8 7.47 -23.68 -36.08
CA LEU A 8 8.81 -24.13 -35.71
C LEU A 8 8.84 -25.65 -35.46
N ALA A 9 9.95 -26.29 -35.86
CA ALA A 9 10.21 -27.67 -35.48
C ALA A 9 10.29 -27.80 -33.95
N GLU A 10 9.83 -28.93 -33.41
CA GLU A 10 9.90 -29.22 -31.98
C GLU A 10 11.35 -29.45 -31.53
N GLY A 11 11.67 -29.08 -30.29
CA GLY A 11 12.97 -29.34 -29.67
C GLY A 11 14.08 -28.34 -29.99
N LEU A 12 13.78 -27.23 -30.67
CA LEU A 12 14.78 -26.19 -30.95
C LEU A 12 15.07 -25.37 -29.70
N PRO A 13 16.35 -25.13 -29.35
CA PRO A 13 16.70 -24.34 -28.17
C PRO A 13 16.41 -22.86 -28.37
N ILE A 14 15.71 -22.28 -27.40
CA ILE A 14 15.36 -20.86 -27.31
C ILE A 14 15.86 -20.31 -25.98
N GLN A 15 16.42 -19.11 -26.00
CA GLN A 15 16.66 -18.30 -24.81
C GLN A 15 15.52 -17.29 -24.64
N LEU A 16 14.85 -17.36 -23.50
CA LEU A 16 13.89 -16.36 -23.04
C LEU A 16 14.59 -15.35 -22.13
N GLY A 17 14.23 -14.08 -22.26
CA GLY A 17 14.76 -12.99 -21.45
C GLY A 17 13.88 -11.76 -21.58
N GLY A 18 14.36 -10.65 -21.03
CA GLY A 18 13.66 -9.38 -21.14
C GLY A 18 13.96 -8.43 -20.00
N GLU A 19 13.14 -7.41 -19.88
CA GLU A 19 13.24 -6.35 -18.88
C GLU A 19 11.88 -6.10 -18.24
N VAL A 20 11.91 -5.67 -16.98
CA VAL A 20 10.72 -5.32 -16.21
C VAL A 20 10.75 -3.83 -15.90
N TYR A 21 9.63 -3.18 -16.18
CA TYR A 21 9.36 -1.79 -15.83
C TYR A 21 8.11 -1.73 -14.96
N THR A 22 7.94 -0.64 -14.22
CA THR A 22 6.68 -0.31 -13.56
C THR A 22 6.20 1.07 -14.00
N ASN A 23 4.88 1.21 -14.11
CA ASN A 23 4.22 2.47 -14.43
C ASN A 23 3.44 2.95 -13.22
N PHE A 24 3.67 4.21 -12.83
CA PHE A 24 3.00 4.83 -11.70
C PHE A 24 1.90 5.80 -12.17
N PRO A 25 0.88 6.07 -11.35
CA PRO A 25 -0.23 6.94 -11.72
C PRO A 25 0.15 8.40 -11.98
N ASN A 26 1.30 8.85 -11.48
CA ASN A 26 1.88 10.16 -11.81
C ASN A 26 2.50 10.20 -13.23
N GLY A 27 2.39 9.12 -14.01
CA GLY A 27 2.97 8.97 -15.34
C GLY A 27 4.45 8.60 -15.34
N ALA A 28 5.06 8.39 -14.17
CA ALA A 28 6.45 7.96 -14.09
C ALA A 28 6.58 6.49 -14.46
N THR A 29 7.54 6.18 -15.33
CA THR A 29 7.98 4.81 -15.61
C THR A 29 9.34 4.59 -14.96
N SER A 30 9.52 3.45 -14.28
CA SER A 30 10.79 3.09 -13.66
C SER A 30 11.23 1.71 -14.09
N TRP A 31 12.50 1.59 -14.48
CA TRP A 31 13.13 0.31 -14.77
C TRP A 31 13.41 -0.45 -13.47
N LEU A 32 12.93 -1.69 -13.39
CA LEU A 32 13.09 -2.54 -12.21
C LEU A 32 14.27 -3.51 -12.34
N GLY A 33 14.57 -3.95 -13.56
CA GLY A 33 15.70 -4.85 -13.79
C GLY A 33 15.48 -5.82 -14.96
N PRO A 34 16.51 -6.60 -15.29
CA PRO A 34 16.39 -7.65 -16.28
C PRO A 34 15.69 -8.88 -15.72
N LEU A 35 14.94 -9.58 -16.57
CA LEU A 35 14.50 -10.95 -16.30
C LEU A 35 15.70 -11.88 -16.38
N HIS A 36 15.81 -12.81 -15.42
CA HIS A 36 16.80 -13.88 -15.49
C HIS A 36 16.58 -14.70 -16.76
N LEU A 37 17.67 -14.86 -17.51
CA LEU A 37 17.67 -15.61 -18.76
C LEU A 37 17.29 -17.07 -18.50
N LYS A 38 16.42 -17.61 -19.35
CA LYS A 38 15.95 -18.99 -19.25
C LYS A 38 16.09 -19.71 -20.59
N LEU A 39 16.74 -20.86 -20.57
CA LEU A 39 16.83 -21.74 -21.73
C LEU A 39 15.63 -22.70 -21.74
N VAL A 40 14.93 -22.73 -22.86
CA VAL A 40 13.78 -23.60 -23.10
C VAL A 40 13.88 -24.23 -24.49
N THR A 41 12.98 -25.15 -24.80
CA THR A 41 12.87 -25.73 -26.14
C THR A 41 11.51 -25.44 -26.75
N THR A 42 11.43 -25.32 -28.08
CA THR A 42 10.16 -25.24 -28.79
C THR A 42 9.32 -26.48 -28.53
N ARG A 43 8.01 -26.29 -28.32
CA ARG A 43 7.02 -27.33 -28.08
C ARG A 43 5.78 -27.02 -28.91
N GLN A 44 5.09 -28.04 -29.42
CA GLN A 44 3.86 -27.86 -30.21
C GLN A 44 2.59 -27.66 -29.35
N PHE A 45 2.75 -27.58 -28.04
CA PHE A 45 1.68 -27.38 -27.08
C PHE A 45 2.00 -26.21 -26.15
N ASP A 46 0.96 -25.63 -25.60
CA ASP A 46 1.09 -24.52 -24.65
C ASP A 46 1.84 -24.96 -23.40
N CYS A 47 2.83 -24.16 -23.01
CA CYS A 47 3.57 -24.38 -21.78
C CYS A 47 3.67 -23.07 -20.99
N THR A 48 3.77 -23.21 -19.67
CA THR A 48 3.98 -22.08 -18.76
C THR A 48 5.42 -22.09 -18.29
N GLU A 49 6.12 -21.00 -18.59
CA GLU A 49 7.49 -20.79 -18.12
C GLU A 49 7.53 -19.66 -17.10
N GLN A 50 8.22 -19.90 -15.98
CA GLN A 50 8.47 -18.89 -14.97
C GLN A 50 9.75 -18.13 -15.30
N LEU A 51 9.64 -16.81 -15.38
CA LEU A 51 10.75 -15.85 -15.42
C LEU A 51 10.75 -15.07 -14.11
N SER A 52 11.93 -14.66 -13.64
CA SER A 52 12.07 -13.92 -12.38
C SER A 52 12.95 -12.70 -12.58
N CYS A 53 12.63 -11.61 -11.88
CA CYS A 53 13.47 -10.42 -11.77
C CYS A 53 13.83 -10.26 -10.29
N GLY A 54 15.10 -9.98 -9.98
CA GLY A 54 15.49 -9.58 -8.63
C GLY A 54 15.10 -8.14 -8.37
N LEU A 55 14.57 -7.85 -7.18
CA LEU A 55 14.31 -6.48 -6.72
C LEU A 55 15.11 -6.24 -5.45
N SER A 56 15.74 -5.08 -5.34
CA SER A 56 16.41 -4.64 -4.11
C SER A 56 15.42 -4.00 -3.14
N ASP A 57 15.79 -3.93 -1.85
CA ASP A 57 14.98 -3.28 -0.81
C ASP A 57 14.64 -1.82 -1.15
N ASN A 58 15.60 -1.08 -1.71
CA ASN A 58 15.38 0.30 -2.15
C ASN A 58 14.35 0.39 -3.29
N GLN A 59 14.35 -0.58 -4.21
CA GLN A 59 13.35 -0.64 -5.28
C GLN A 59 11.98 -1.02 -4.72
N LEU A 60 11.90 -1.97 -3.79
CA LEU A 60 10.64 -2.32 -3.11
C LEU A 60 10.05 -1.11 -2.37
N TRP A 61 10.88 -0.38 -1.63
CA TRP A 61 10.48 0.84 -0.94
C TRP A 61 10.01 1.91 -1.92
N SER A 62 10.78 2.18 -2.98
CA SER A 62 10.43 3.19 -3.98
C SER A 62 9.11 2.85 -4.69
N ILE A 63 8.89 1.57 -5.01
CA ILE A 63 7.62 1.10 -5.58
C ILE A 63 6.49 1.38 -4.60
N GLU A 64 6.64 1.03 -3.32
CA GLU A 64 5.57 1.22 -2.34
C GLU A 64 5.22 2.69 -2.13
N THR A 65 6.23 3.57 -2.01
CA THR A 65 6.03 5.01 -1.88
C THR A 65 5.30 5.60 -3.09
N LEU A 66 5.70 5.24 -4.31
CA LEU A 66 5.12 5.80 -5.53
C LEU A 66 3.74 5.21 -5.86
N ARG A 67 3.51 3.95 -5.48
CA ARG A 67 2.23 3.26 -5.61
C ARG A 67 1.16 3.92 -4.75
N ASP A 68 1.54 4.39 -3.57
CA ASP A 68 0.64 5.09 -2.64
C ASP A 68 -0.62 4.25 -2.32
N GLY A 69 -0.41 2.95 -2.09
CA GLY A 69 -1.48 2.00 -1.79
C GLY A 69 -2.32 1.50 -2.97
N ARG A 70 -2.09 1.98 -4.21
CA ARG A 70 -2.84 1.56 -5.43
C ARG A 70 -2.34 0.26 -6.05
N ASP A 71 -2.97 -0.25 -7.10
CA ASP A 71 -2.46 -1.44 -7.79
C ASP A 71 -1.11 -1.19 -8.46
N LEU A 72 -0.27 -2.23 -8.53
CA LEU A 72 1.02 -2.18 -9.18
C LEU A 72 0.90 -2.67 -10.62
N GLN A 73 1.21 -1.79 -11.58
CA GLN A 73 1.31 -2.13 -12.99
C GLN A 73 2.77 -2.41 -13.36
N LEU A 74 3.01 -3.59 -13.91
CA LEU A 74 4.29 -4.03 -14.43
C LEU A 74 4.21 -4.12 -15.96
N GLN A 75 5.21 -3.58 -16.63
CA GLN A 75 5.37 -3.71 -18.06
C GLN A 75 6.58 -4.62 -18.33
N LEU A 76 6.33 -5.71 -19.03
CA LEU A 76 7.30 -6.74 -19.36
C LEU A 76 7.70 -6.57 -20.82
N HIS A 77 8.97 -6.33 -21.07
CA HIS A 77 9.54 -6.30 -22.41
C HIS A 77 10.28 -7.61 -22.60
N LEU A 78 9.68 -8.54 -23.33
CA LEU A 78 10.10 -9.92 -23.43
C LEU A 78 10.82 -10.14 -24.76
N SER A 79 11.85 -10.99 -24.73
CA SER A 79 12.59 -11.41 -25.91
C SER A 79 12.73 -12.93 -25.92
N ALA A 80 12.51 -13.53 -27.09
CA ALA A 80 12.81 -14.92 -27.36
C ALA A 80 13.86 -14.99 -28.47
N VAL A 81 15.00 -15.62 -28.19
CA VAL A 81 16.12 -15.77 -29.12
C VAL A 81 16.32 -17.24 -29.46
N LEU A 82 16.19 -17.58 -30.73
CA LEU A 82 16.51 -18.89 -31.27
C LEU A 82 18.03 -19.07 -31.28
N LEU A 83 18.53 -20.10 -30.60
CA LEU A 83 19.97 -20.33 -30.45
C LEU A 83 20.60 -21.11 -31.61
N TYR A 84 19.79 -21.49 -32.59
CA TYR A 84 20.23 -22.23 -33.77
C TYR A 84 19.63 -21.60 -35.04
N PRO A 85 20.39 -21.43 -36.13
CA PRO A 85 19.89 -20.82 -37.35
C PRO A 85 18.84 -21.71 -38.02
N VAL A 86 17.66 -21.15 -38.29
CA VAL A 86 16.63 -21.75 -39.13
C VAL A 86 16.50 -20.91 -40.40
N ARG A 87 16.48 -21.58 -41.55
CA ARG A 87 16.43 -20.91 -42.85
C ARG A 87 15.16 -20.06 -42.95
N ASP A 88 15.32 -18.85 -43.46
CA ASP A 88 14.23 -17.89 -43.70
C ASP A 88 13.48 -17.43 -42.43
N LEU A 89 14.08 -17.58 -41.24
CA LEU A 89 13.54 -17.12 -39.96
C LEU A 89 14.47 -16.11 -39.30
N HIS A 90 13.91 -14.99 -38.82
CA HIS A 90 14.65 -14.06 -37.96
C HIS A 90 14.82 -14.68 -36.55
N PRO A 91 16.03 -14.70 -35.98
CA PRO A 91 16.30 -15.47 -34.76
C PRO A 91 15.78 -14.81 -33.48
N VAL A 92 15.20 -13.62 -33.54
CA VAL A 92 14.70 -12.90 -32.37
C VAL A 92 13.24 -12.51 -32.57
N VAL A 93 12.44 -12.68 -31.53
CA VAL A 93 11.08 -12.15 -31.44
C VAL A 93 10.96 -11.40 -30.13
N GLU A 94 10.30 -10.24 -30.17
CA GLU A 94 10.03 -9.41 -29.00
C GLU A 94 8.52 -9.30 -28.77
N ALA A 95 8.14 -9.16 -27.51
CA ALA A 95 6.76 -8.95 -27.10
C ALA A 95 6.70 -7.99 -25.91
N GLN A 96 5.61 -7.23 -25.80
CA GLN A 96 5.34 -6.39 -24.65
C GLN A 96 4.05 -6.85 -23.98
N GLU A 97 4.12 -7.05 -22.67
CA GLU A 97 3.00 -7.51 -21.87
C GLU A 97 2.81 -6.60 -20.66
N VAL A 98 1.57 -6.46 -20.22
CA VAL A 98 1.23 -5.70 -19.01
C VAL A 98 0.68 -6.68 -17.98
N ALA A 99 1.32 -6.72 -16.82
CA ALA A 99 0.85 -7.48 -15.66
C ALA A 99 0.35 -6.53 -14.58
N PHE A 100 -0.81 -6.87 -13.99
CA PHE A 100 -1.37 -6.14 -12.87
C PHE A 100 -1.24 -6.96 -11.59
N VAL A 101 -0.69 -6.35 -10.56
CA VAL A 101 -0.60 -6.93 -9.22
C VAL A 101 -1.53 -6.12 -8.31
N PRO A 102 -2.63 -6.73 -7.82
CA PRO A 102 -3.55 -6.06 -6.91
C PRO A 102 -2.83 -5.59 -5.64
N ALA A 103 -3.21 -4.41 -5.14
CA ALA A 103 -2.65 -3.79 -3.95
C ALA A 103 -2.56 -4.74 -2.74
N GLU A 104 -3.61 -5.53 -2.50
CA GLU A 104 -3.68 -6.49 -1.40
C GLU A 104 -2.70 -7.65 -1.57
N SER A 105 -2.52 -8.14 -2.80
CA SER A 105 -1.58 -9.23 -3.09
C SER A 105 -0.13 -8.76 -2.95
N TRP A 106 0.15 -7.52 -3.37
CA TRP A 106 1.45 -6.88 -3.15
C TRP A 106 1.76 -6.69 -1.67
N ALA A 107 0.81 -6.15 -0.89
CA ALA A 107 0.98 -5.95 0.55
C ALA A 107 1.29 -7.27 1.29
N ARG A 108 0.55 -8.35 0.98
CA ARG A 108 0.84 -9.69 1.53
C ARG A 108 2.23 -10.19 1.17
N GLN A 109 2.72 -9.90 -0.03
CA GLN A 109 4.08 -10.27 -0.42
C GLN A 109 5.13 -9.49 0.39
N LEU A 110 4.96 -8.17 0.56
CA LEU A 110 5.86 -7.36 1.38
C LEU A 110 5.91 -7.82 2.85
N GLU A 111 4.75 -8.17 3.43
CA GLU A 111 4.69 -8.74 4.79
C GLU A 111 5.45 -10.07 4.88
N SER A 112 5.27 -10.97 3.91
CA SER A 112 5.96 -12.27 3.92
C SER A 112 7.49 -12.17 3.74
N LEU A 113 7.97 -11.08 3.15
CA LEU A 113 9.40 -10.74 3.05
C LEU A 113 9.95 -10.10 4.33
N GLY A 114 9.11 -9.81 5.32
CA GLY A 114 9.49 -9.02 6.50
C GLY A 114 9.85 -7.57 6.18
N ALA A 115 9.57 -7.12 4.95
CA ALA A 115 9.83 -5.76 4.47
C ALA A 115 8.76 -4.76 4.94
N ALA A 116 7.65 -5.26 5.48
CA ALA A 116 6.59 -4.49 6.10
C ALA A 116 6.11 -5.16 7.39
N VAL A 117 5.66 -4.34 8.35
CA VAL A 117 4.98 -4.80 9.57
C VAL A 117 3.57 -4.22 9.55
N ALA A 118 2.56 -5.09 9.56
CA ALA A 118 1.17 -4.70 9.73
C ALA A 118 0.71 -4.96 11.17
N MET A 119 -0.09 -4.04 11.71
CA MET A 119 -0.76 -4.19 12.99
C MET A 119 -2.25 -3.94 12.80
N GLU A 120 -3.07 -4.95 13.10
CA GLU A 120 -4.52 -4.83 13.06
C GLU A 120 -5.06 -4.29 14.39
N VAL A 121 -5.91 -3.27 14.31
CA VAL A 121 -6.63 -2.73 15.48
C VAL A 121 -8.10 -3.15 15.38
N LEU A 122 -8.51 -4.05 16.27
CA LEU A 122 -9.91 -4.45 16.41
C LEU A 122 -10.64 -3.48 17.35
N VAL A 123 -11.65 -2.80 16.82
CA VAL A 123 -12.52 -1.91 17.61
C VAL A 123 -13.92 -2.55 17.69
N PRO A 124 -14.42 -2.88 18.90
CA PRO A 124 -15.76 -3.44 19.05
C PRO A 124 -16.82 -2.52 18.44
N LEU A 125 -17.73 -3.09 17.65
CA LEU A 125 -18.87 -2.36 17.09
C LEU A 125 -20.16 -2.82 17.79
N PRO A 126 -20.68 -2.03 18.75
CA PRO A 126 -21.97 -2.32 19.35
C PRO A 126 -23.08 -2.38 18.30
N LEU A 127 -24.04 -3.28 18.47
CA LEU A 127 -25.20 -3.41 17.58
C LEU A 127 -26.35 -2.44 17.96
N ASP A 128 -26.18 -1.69 19.05
CA ASP A 128 -27.17 -0.73 19.56
C ASP A 128 -27.04 0.65 18.88
N GLY A 129 -27.81 1.64 19.34
CA GLY A 129 -27.75 3.02 18.82
C GLY A 129 -26.72 3.91 19.52
N SER A 130 -25.75 3.34 20.23
CA SER A 130 -24.84 4.07 21.13
C SER A 130 -23.94 5.08 20.41
N GLU A 131 -23.46 6.08 21.15
CA GLU A 131 -22.45 7.02 20.66
C GLU A 131 -21.14 6.32 20.29
N LEU A 132 -20.79 5.22 20.99
CA LEU A 132 -19.65 4.37 20.61
C LEU A 132 -19.82 3.82 19.20
N ARG A 133 -21.01 3.29 18.84
CA ARG A 133 -21.26 2.81 17.47
C ARG A 133 -21.07 3.92 16.43
N ARG A 134 -21.52 5.15 16.73
CA ARG A 134 -21.31 6.29 15.82
C ARG A 134 -19.83 6.64 15.68
N ALA A 135 -19.08 6.66 16.79
CA ALA A 135 -17.63 6.89 16.76
C ALA A 135 -16.89 5.83 15.94
N VAL A 136 -17.23 4.55 16.10
CA VAL A 136 -16.67 3.44 15.29
C VAL A 136 -17.09 3.55 13.82
N GLY A 137 -18.33 3.97 13.55
CA GLY A 137 -18.81 4.27 12.20
C GLY A 137 -17.96 5.34 11.51
N ARG A 138 -17.60 6.41 12.22
CA ARG A 138 -16.70 7.47 11.72
C ARG A 138 -15.30 6.94 11.38
N ILE A 139 -14.74 6.03 12.17
CA ILE A 139 -13.45 5.38 11.85
C ILE A 139 -13.57 4.50 10.60
N ARG A 140 -14.68 3.80 10.41
CA ARG A 140 -14.93 3.05 9.17
C ARG A 140 -15.00 3.98 7.96
N GLU A 141 -15.70 5.10 8.07
CA GLU A 141 -15.75 6.13 7.02
C GLU A 141 -14.36 6.71 6.73
N ALA A 142 -13.58 7.02 7.77
CA ALA A 142 -12.22 7.53 7.64
C ALA A 142 -11.31 6.54 6.88
N LYS A 143 -11.41 5.23 7.16
CA LYS A 143 -10.70 4.19 6.40
C LYS A 143 -11.08 4.21 4.91
N GLY A 144 -12.36 4.40 4.61
CA GLY A 144 -12.84 4.59 3.24
C GLY A 144 -12.18 5.82 2.58
N HIS A 145 -12.17 6.96 3.28
CA HIS A 145 -11.54 8.18 2.79
C HIS A 145 -10.03 8.03 2.52
N ILE A 146 -9.28 7.32 3.37
CA ILE A 146 -7.86 7.00 3.10
C ILE A 146 -7.72 6.19 1.81
N THR A 147 -8.63 5.25 1.57
CA THR A 147 -8.63 4.41 0.35
C THR A 147 -8.93 5.24 -0.90
N ASP A 148 -9.79 6.25 -0.77
CA ASP A 148 -10.16 7.17 -1.84
C ASP A 148 -9.16 8.33 -2.07
N GLY A 149 -8.07 8.42 -1.29
CA GLY A 149 -7.12 9.54 -1.36
C GLY A 149 -7.62 10.85 -0.73
N LYS A 150 -8.69 10.80 0.07
CA LYS A 150 -9.35 11.92 0.75
C LYS A 150 -8.82 12.08 2.17
N PHE A 151 -7.55 12.48 2.30
CA PHE A 151 -6.84 12.41 3.57
C PHE A 151 -7.36 13.41 4.61
N GLU A 152 -7.70 14.63 4.18
CA GLU A 152 -8.28 15.64 5.06
C GLU A 152 -9.64 15.18 5.61
N GLU A 153 -10.52 14.65 4.78
CA GLU A 153 -11.81 14.11 5.21
C GLU A 153 -11.65 12.92 6.16
N ALA A 154 -10.61 12.09 5.96
CA ALA A 154 -10.29 11.03 6.91
C ALA A 154 -9.92 11.59 8.29
N VAL A 155 -9.13 12.67 8.35
CA VAL A 155 -8.76 13.35 9.60
C VAL A 155 -9.96 14.00 10.27
N ILE A 156 -10.86 14.64 9.51
CA ILE A 156 -12.13 15.21 10.03
C ILE A 156 -12.96 14.12 10.71
N LYS A 157 -13.11 12.96 10.05
CA LYS A 157 -13.87 11.82 10.62
C LYS A 157 -13.19 11.26 11.86
N ALA A 158 -11.86 11.15 11.87
CA ALA A 158 -11.09 10.71 13.03
C ALA A 158 -11.26 11.66 14.22
N ARG A 159 -11.17 12.98 13.99
CA ARG A 159 -11.42 14.01 15.01
C ARG A 159 -12.81 13.86 15.62
N ALA A 160 -13.83 13.71 14.79
CA ALA A 160 -15.21 13.52 15.26
C ALA A 160 -15.42 12.20 16.02
N ALA A 161 -14.62 11.16 15.78
CA ALA A 161 -14.62 9.94 16.60
C ALA A 161 -13.89 10.16 17.94
N LEU A 162 -12.81 10.94 17.93
CA LEU A 162 -12.02 11.29 19.11
C LEU A 162 -12.79 12.15 20.12
N GLU A 163 -13.81 12.90 19.69
CA GLU A 163 -14.73 13.61 20.60
C GLU A 163 -15.37 12.67 21.61
N TYR A 164 -15.86 11.52 21.15
CA TYR A 164 -16.44 10.51 22.03
C TYR A 164 -15.41 9.98 23.04
N VAL A 165 -14.18 9.70 22.60
CA VAL A 165 -13.09 9.27 23.49
C VAL A 165 -12.82 10.32 24.57
N ARG A 166 -12.81 11.61 24.21
CA ARG A 166 -12.57 12.72 25.14
C ARG A 166 -13.66 12.86 26.20
N GLU A 167 -14.90 12.55 25.85
CA GLU A 167 -16.05 12.58 26.75
C GLU A 167 -16.05 11.41 27.73
N VAL A 168 -15.68 10.21 27.26
CA VAL A 168 -15.68 8.99 28.07
C VAL A 168 -14.45 8.92 28.99
N VAL A 169 -13.29 9.37 28.53
CA VAL A 169 -12.07 9.36 29.33
C VAL A 169 -12.10 10.53 30.32
N ALA A 170 -12.05 10.20 31.61
CA ALA A 170 -12.09 11.17 32.70
C ALA A 170 -11.07 12.30 32.49
N PRO A 171 -11.46 13.56 32.76
CA PRO A 171 -10.52 14.67 32.73
C PRO A 171 -9.48 14.49 33.84
N GLU A 172 -8.22 14.71 33.50
CA GLU A 172 -7.09 14.61 34.42
C GLU A 172 -6.38 15.96 34.48
N ALA A 173 -5.87 16.34 35.66
CA ALA A 173 -5.08 17.56 35.81
C ALA A 173 -3.75 17.43 35.07
N GLN A 174 -3.47 18.34 34.13
CA GLN A 174 -2.30 18.25 33.23
C GLN A 174 -1.10 19.09 33.69
N ASN A 175 -1.22 19.71 34.86
CA ASN A 175 -0.26 20.70 35.36
C ASN A 175 1.07 20.09 35.85
N ALA A 176 1.17 18.76 35.90
CA ALA A 176 2.41 18.07 36.23
C ALA A 176 3.40 18.12 35.06
N VAL A 177 4.68 18.33 35.39
CA VAL A 177 5.78 18.24 34.42
C VAL A 177 5.77 16.84 33.79
N ALA A 178 6.10 16.73 32.49
CA ALA A 178 5.96 15.49 31.71
C ALA A 178 6.49 14.23 32.41
N ARG A 179 7.62 14.32 33.14
CA ARG A 179 8.22 13.18 33.88
C ARG A 179 7.43 12.74 35.10
N GLN A 180 6.65 13.64 35.70
CA GLN A 180 5.85 13.41 36.91
C GLN A 180 4.42 12.98 36.61
N ARG A 181 4.01 13.00 35.33
CA ARG A 181 2.66 12.61 34.93
C ARG A 181 2.42 11.13 35.18
N THR A 182 1.29 10.81 35.82
CA THR A 182 0.76 9.45 35.93
C THR A 182 0.43 8.90 34.54
N GLN A 183 0.22 7.59 34.44
CA GLN A 183 -0.17 6.98 33.17
C GLN A 183 -1.49 7.56 32.63
N ALA A 184 -2.49 7.79 33.50
CA ALA A 184 -3.76 8.41 33.12
C ALA A 184 -3.57 9.84 32.59
N GLN A 185 -2.76 10.65 33.27
CA GLN A 185 -2.41 12.00 32.81
C GLN A 185 -1.70 11.99 31.46
N ARG A 186 -0.81 11.02 31.19
CA ARG A 186 -0.14 10.89 29.89
C ARG A 186 -1.10 10.51 28.77
N TRP A 187 -2.04 9.59 29.03
CA TRP A 187 -3.10 9.26 28.08
C TRP A 187 -3.99 10.46 27.79
N ARG A 188 -4.36 11.22 28.82
CA ARG A 188 -5.16 12.42 28.64
C ARG A 188 -4.46 13.46 27.76
N VAL A 189 -3.17 13.73 28.01
CA VAL A 189 -2.37 14.63 27.18
C VAL A 189 -2.32 14.13 25.74
N LEU A 190 -2.06 12.83 25.50
CA LEU A 190 -2.06 12.27 24.14
C LEU A 190 -3.41 12.44 23.43
N ILE A 191 -4.52 12.23 24.13
CA ILE A 191 -5.87 12.43 23.57
C ILE A 191 -6.12 13.90 23.22
N ASP A 192 -5.78 14.83 24.11
CA ASP A 192 -6.02 16.26 23.89
C ASP A 192 -5.09 16.84 22.81
N ASP A 193 -3.83 16.43 22.77
CA ASP A 193 -2.87 16.84 21.74
C ASP A 193 -3.28 16.30 20.36
N LEU A 194 -3.70 15.02 20.29
CA LEU A 194 -4.22 14.43 19.05
C LEU A 194 -5.50 15.14 18.58
N TYR A 195 -6.37 15.53 19.50
CA TYR A 195 -7.56 16.31 19.17
C TYR A 195 -7.21 17.69 18.63
N SER A 196 -6.25 18.37 19.27
CA SER A 196 -5.77 19.67 18.79
C SER A 196 -5.17 19.57 17.39
N LEU A 197 -4.33 18.55 17.13
CA LEU A 197 -3.75 18.29 15.82
C LEU A 197 -4.83 18.05 14.76
N ALA A 198 -5.72 17.07 15.01
CA ALA A 198 -6.77 16.70 14.06
C ALA A 198 -7.83 17.80 13.88
N SER A 199 -7.93 18.75 14.82
CA SER A 199 -8.81 19.92 14.67
C SER A 199 -8.38 20.82 13.53
N GLY A 200 -7.10 20.83 13.15
CA GLY A 200 -6.60 21.61 12.01
C GLY A 200 -7.26 21.23 10.69
N ALA A 201 -7.73 19.98 10.52
CA ALA A 201 -8.47 19.56 9.32
C ALA A 201 -9.90 20.14 9.24
N SER A 202 -10.40 20.79 10.28
CA SER A 202 -11.76 21.34 10.35
C SER A 202 -11.79 22.85 10.52
N HIS A 203 -10.63 23.49 10.61
CA HIS A 203 -10.49 24.92 10.84
C HIS A 203 -9.64 25.54 9.74
N ASP A 204 -10.03 26.73 9.29
CA ASP A 204 -9.33 27.52 8.29
C ASP A 204 -8.92 28.86 8.94
N ASP A 205 -8.21 28.76 10.07
CA ASP A 205 -7.69 29.92 10.78
C ASP A 205 -6.25 30.25 10.38
N GLU A 206 -5.69 31.34 10.92
CA GLU A 206 -4.34 31.81 10.60
C GLU A 206 -3.24 30.77 10.84
N VAL A 207 -3.50 29.75 11.69
CA VAL A 207 -2.53 28.71 12.02
C VAL A 207 -2.78 27.43 11.20
N THR A 208 -4.04 27.09 10.93
CA THR A 208 -4.39 25.78 10.32
C THR A 208 -4.68 25.82 8.82
N SER A 209 -4.85 27.01 8.23
CA SER A 209 -5.14 27.20 6.80
C SER A 209 -4.12 26.59 5.84
N ASP A 210 -2.85 26.50 6.26
CA ASP A 210 -1.76 25.92 5.45
C ASP A 210 -1.54 24.41 5.72
N PHE A 211 -2.37 23.76 6.54
CA PHE A 211 -2.20 22.36 6.86
C PHE A 211 -2.56 21.49 5.65
N ALA A 212 -1.59 20.73 5.15
CA ALA A 212 -1.81 19.71 4.12
C ALA A 212 -1.70 18.32 4.76
N TRP A 213 -2.73 17.50 4.59
CA TRP A 213 -2.79 16.16 5.17
C TRP A 213 -2.30 15.12 4.17
N SER A 214 -1.21 14.43 4.50
CA SER A 214 -0.74 13.30 3.71
C SER A 214 -1.45 12.00 4.08
N ARG A 215 -1.25 10.96 3.26
CA ARG A 215 -1.70 9.60 3.57
C ARG A 215 -1.13 9.11 4.90
N ASP A 216 0.14 9.37 5.17
CA ASP A 216 0.81 8.91 6.39
C ASP A 216 0.24 9.60 7.63
N ASP A 217 -0.07 10.91 7.53
CA ASP A 217 -0.75 11.64 8.61
C ASP A 217 -2.13 11.06 8.89
N ALA A 218 -2.92 10.82 7.84
CA ALA A 218 -4.25 10.25 7.98
C ALA A 218 -4.21 8.84 8.58
N ILE A 219 -3.28 7.98 8.15
CA ILE A 219 -3.08 6.64 8.73
C ILE A 219 -2.69 6.72 10.20
N MET A 220 -1.75 7.59 10.55
CA MET A 220 -1.29 7.75 11.93
C MET A 220 -2.43 8.22 12.83
N ILE A 221 -3.17 9.25 12.42
CA ILE A 221 -4.27 9.81 13.22
C ILE A 221 -5.40 8.79 13.34
N VAL A 222 -5.89 8.24 12.21
CA VAL A 222 -7.00 7.26 12.21
C VAL A 222 -6.62 6.01 13.02
N GLY A 223 -5.40 5.50 12.86
CA GLY A 223 -4.89 4.36 13.60
C GLY A 223 -4.82 4.63 15.11
N THR A 224 -4.36 5.82 15.50
CA THR A 224 -4.30 6.20 16.92
C THR A 224 -5.70 6.33 17.52
N VAL A 225 -6.66 6.96 16.83
CA VAL A 225 -8.04 7.06 17.32
C VAL A 225 -8.71 5.68 17.40
N ALA A 226 -8.49 4.81 16.42
CA ALA A 226 -8.98 3.42 16.47
C ALA A 226 -8.41 2.69 17.69
N GLY A 227 -7.10 2.82 17.96
CA GLY A 227 -6.46 2.22 19.13
C GLY A 227 -7.02 2.75 20.46
N LEU A 228 -7.34 4.05 20.52
CA LEU A 228 -7.97 4.67 21.69
C LEU A 228 -9.39 4.14 21.92
N LEU A 229 -10.20 4.00 20.86
CA LEU A 229 -11.54 3.42 20.95
C LEU A 229 -11.50 1.95 21.39
N GLY A 230 -10.55 1.17 20.88
CA GLY A 230 -10.35 -0.23 21.27
C GLY A 230 -9.90 -0.41 22.74
N ARG A 231 -9.47 0.67 23.41
CA ARG A 231 -9.12 0.67 24.84
C ARG A 231 -10.27 1.05 25.76
N LEU A 232 -11.37 1.55 25.24
CA LEU A 232 -12.52 1.91 26.07
C LEU A 232 -13.14 0.64 26.67
N PRO A 233 -13.64 0.71 27.93
CA PRO A 233 -14.21 -0.43 28.63
C PRO A 233 -15.50 -0.95 27.98
#